data_AF-A0A968JU28-F1
#
_entry.id   AF-A0A968JU28-F1
#
_cell.length_a   1.000
_cell.length_b   1.000
_cell.length_c   1.000
_cell.angle_alpha   90.00
_cell.angle_beta   90.00
_cell.angle_gamma   90.00
#
_symmetry.space_group_name_H-M   'P 1'
#
loop_
_entity.id
_entity.type
_entity.pdbx_description
1 polymer ?
#
loop_
_entity_poly.entity_id
_entity_poly.type
_entity_poly.pdbx_seq_one_letter_code
_entity_poly.pdbx_strand_id
1 'polypeptide(L)'
;MRRASAGLMSLLAAAPLVAAPGIDAVRAAEALFVRYQALERAFDPAITELYSDQAIIYLSAPTATGRMQSFEVPAEIYTGLLRQTLHQARARGDYNRYRDVKYVPVDAGVRIRGIRHSVWRGYDSPFSMLVVRRPDGRWVVVEEVQKVPQPPE
;
A
#
# COMPACT_ATOMS: atom_id res chain seq x y z
N MET A 1 -61.76 7.75 27.52
CA MET A 1 -60.44 8.37 27.78
C MET A 1 -59.41 7.28 28.06
N ARG A 2 -58.14 7.56 27.75
CA ARG A 2 -56.91 6.74 27.93
C ARG A 2 -56.46 5.93 26.71
N ARG A 3 -55.67 6.59 25.86
CA ARG A 3 -54.65 5.93 25.02
C ARG A 3 -53.33 6.00 25.80
N ALA A 4 -52.69 4.86 26.01
CA ALA A 4 -51.36 4.77 26.60
C ALA A 4 -50.32 4.88 25.49
N SER A 5 -49.44 5.89 25.58
CA SER A 5 -48.29 6.05 24.70
C SER A 5 -47.09 5.35 25.32
N ALA A 6 -46.61 4.28 24.68
CA ALA A 6 -45.34 3.65 25.02
C ALA A 6 -44.22 4.40 24.28
N GLY A 7 -43.35 5.06 25.05
CA GLY A 7 -42.17 5.76 24.53
C GLY A 7 -41.08 4.77 24.13
N LEU A 8 -40.63 4.86 22.88
CA LEU A 8 -39.47 4.14 22.37
C LEU A 8 -38.22 4.95 22.75
N MET A 9 -37.44 4.46 23.71
CA MET A 9 -36.17 5.07 24.10
C MET A 9 -35.07 4.52 23.18
N SER A 10 -34.72 5.27 22.13
CA SER A 10 -33.59 4.94 21.26
C SER A 10 -32.26 5.22 21.97
N LEU A 11 -31.50 4.17 22.29
CA LEU A 11 -30.08 4.30 22.61
C LEU A 11 -29.33 4.76 21.36
N LEU A 12 -28.87 6.02 21.34
CA LEU A 12 -27.82 6.45 20.42
C LEU A 12 -26.50 5.83 20.89
N ALA A 13 -26.04 4.78 20.21
CA ALA A 13 -24.65 4.35 20.32
C ALA A 13 -23.77 5.38 19.62
N ALA A 14 -23.02 6.17 20.40
CA ALA A 14 -22.00 7.06 19.87
C ALA A 14 -20.82 6.21 19.38
N ALA A 15 -20.69 6.05 18.06
CA ALA A 15 -19.48 5.49 17.47
C ALA A 15 -18.31 6.48 17.71
N PRO A 16 -17.14 6.01 18.17
CA PRO A 16 -15.99 6.89 18.36
C PRO A 16 -15.55 7.44 16.99
N LEU A 17 -15.55 8.76 16.87
CA LEU A 17 -15.02 9.47 15.72
C LEU A 17 -13.48 9.36 15.79
N VAL A 18 -12.90 8.42 15.04
CA VAL A 18 -11.45 8.36 14.88
C VAL A 18 -11.05 9.60 14.07
N ALA A 19 -10.29 10.50 14.68
CA ALA A 19 -9.82 11.72 14.02
C ALA A 19 -8.96 11.34 12.80
N ALA A 20 -9.24 11.97 11.67
CA ALA A 20 -8.43 11.80 10.47
C ALA A 20 -6.95 12.12 10.77
N PRO A 21 -5.99 11.39 10.17
CA PRO A 21 -4.57 11.61 10.42
C PRO A 21 -4.17 13.06 10.11
N GLY A 22 -3.52 13.72 11.07
CA GLY A 22 -3.04 15.10 10.94
C GLY A 22 -1.79 15.25 10.07
N ILE A 23 -1.29 16.48 9.94
CA ILE A 23 -0.12 16.84 9.12
C ILE A 23 1.12 15.99 9.45
N ASP A 24 1.31 15.60 10.72
CA ASP A 24 2.44 14.77 11.14
C ASP A 24 2.41 13.35 10.56
N ALA A 25 1.21 12.79 10.37
CA ALA A 25 1.03 11.50 9.72
C ALA A 25 1.45 11.56 8.25
N VAL A 26 1.07 12.63 7.55
CA VAL A 26 1.47 12.84 6.15
C VAL A 26 2.98 12.95 6.03
N ARG A 27 3.64 13.73 6.88
CA ARG A 27 5.11 13.86 6.89
C ARG A 27 5.82 12.54 7.17
N ALA A 28 5.29 11.73 8.09
CA ALA A 28 5.86 10.43 8.38
C ALA A 28 5.68 9.42 7.22
N ALA A 29 4.52 9.45 6.55
CA ALA A 29 4.27 8.65 5.35
C ALA A 29 5.20 9.04 4.20
N GLU A 30 5.43 10.34 4.00
CA GLU A 30 6.41 10.85 3.04
C GLU A 30 7.82 10.34 3.35
N ALA A 31 8.27 10.45 4.61
CA ALA A 31 9.59 9.96 5.02
C ALA A 31 9.75 8.44 4.80
N LEU A 32 8.74 7.64 5.13
CA LEU A 32 8.75 6.21 4.85
C LEU A 32 8.86 5.94 3.35
N PHE A 33 8.10 6.67 2.51
CA PHE A 33 8.12 6.47 1.07
C PHE A 33 9.44 6.91 0.41
N VAL A 34 10.08 7.96 0.93
CA VAL A 34 11.46 8.32 0.53
C VAL A 34 12.42 7.18 0.85
N ARG A 35 12.34 6.60 2.06
CA ARG A 35 13.16 5.44 2.44
C ARG A 35 12.88 4.22 1.56
N TYR A 36 11.61 3.94 1.26
CA TYR A 36 11.19 2.87 0.36
C TYR A 36 11.88 2.99 -1.01
N GLN A 37 11.76 4.16 -1.66
CA GLN A 37 12.36 4.41 -2.98
C GLN A 37 13.89 4.31 -2.94
N ALA A 38 14.53 4.77 -1.86
CA ALA A 38 15.97 4.68 -1.69
C ALA A 38 16.45 3.23 -1.60
N LEU A 39 15.79 2.41 -0.78
CA LEU A 39 16.12 0.98 -0.62
C LEU A 39 15.84 0.19 -1.90
N GLU A 40 14.72 0.46 -2.56
CA GLU A 40 14.37 -0.17 -3.83
C GLU A 40 15.43 0.11 -4.90
N ARG A 41 15.81 1.38 -5.07
CA ARG A 41 16.83 1.79 -6.06
C ARG A 41 18.23 1.27 -5.72
N ALA A 42 18.52 1.05 -4.44
CA ALA A 42 19.76 0.43 -3.99
C ALA A 42 19.74 -1.10 -4.08
N PHE A 43 18.60 -1.71 -4.43
CA PHE A 43 18.35 -3.15 -4.37
C PHE A 43 18.61 -3.74 -2.98
N ASP A 44 18.31 -2.97 -1.93
CA ASP A 44 18.63 -3.30 -0.55
C ASP A 44 17.53 -4.18 0.06
N PRO A 45 17.84 -5.38 0.58
CA PRO A 45 16.85 -6.27 1.20
C PRO A 45 16.16 -5.69 2.44
N ALA A 46 16.72 -4.64 3.05
CA ALA A 46 16.08 -3.92 4.16
C ALA A 46 14.75 -3.26 3.76
N ILE A 47 14.43 -3.16 2.46
CA ILE A 47 13.08 -2.76 2.01
C ILE A 47 11.98 -3.67 2.59
N THR A 48 12.30 -4.94 2.85
CA THR A 48 11.34 -5.89 3.44
C THR A 48 10.94 -5.54 4.87
N GLU A 49 11.80 -4.81 5.60
CA GLU A 49 11.53 -4.38 6.98
C GLU A 49 10.52 -3.23 7.06
N LEU A 50 10.17 -2.61 5.93
CA LEU A 50 9.15 -1.57 5.86
C LEU A 50 7.72 -2.15 5.92
N TYR A 51 7.56 -3.45 5.70
CA TYR A 51 6.25 -4.10 5.66
C TYR A 51 5.83 -4.61 7.04
N SER A 52 4.53 -4.51 7.33
CA SER A 52 3.89 -5.22 8.43
C SER A 52 3.87 -6.72 8.12
N ASP A 53 4.02 -7.56 9.13
CA ASP A 53 3.88 -9.03 9.02
C ASP A 53 2.48 -9.44 8.52
N GLN A 54 1.49 -8.57 8.71
CA GLN A 54 0.10 -8.75 8.27
C GLN A 54 -0.22 -7.98 6.99
N ALA A 55 0.77 -7.43 6.28
CA ALA A 55 0.51 -6.70 5.06
C ALA A 55 -0.06 -7.61 3.96
N ILE A 56 -0.96 -7.06 3.14
CA ILE A 56 -1.51 -7.74 1.97
C ILE A 56 -1.12 -6.96 0.72
N ILE A 57 -0.56 -7.68 -0.26
CA ILE A 57 -0.18 -7.11 -1.55
C ILE A 57 -1.20 -7.60 -2.58
N TYR A 58 -1.90 -6.66 -3.21
CA TYR A 58 -2.82 -6.91 -4.30
C TYR A 58 -2.06 -6.78 -5.63
N LEU A 59 -1.77 -7.91 -6.28
CA LEU A 59 -1.10 -7.94 -7.57
C LEU A 59 -2.10 -8.25 -8.68
N SER A 60 -2.23 -7.37 -9.67
CA SER A 60 -2.94 -7.66 -10.91
C SER A 60 -1.95 -7.86 -12.06
N ALA A 61 -1.96 -9.03 -12.70
CA ALA A 61 -1.06 -9.37 -13.80
C ALA A 61 -1.79 -10.17 -14.91
N PRO A 62 -1.32 -10.09 -16.17
CA PRO A 62 -1.87 -10.89 -17.26
C PRO A 62 -1.51 -12.38 -17.09
N THR A 63 -2.45 -13.27 -17.40
CA THR A 63 -2.22 -14.71 -17.52
C THR A 63 -1.64 -15.08 -18.89
N ALA A 64 -1.29 -16.35 -19.09
CA ALA A 64 -0.88 -16.88 -20.39
C ALA A 64 -1.93 -16.69 -21.50
N THR A 65 -3.21 -16.49 -21.15
CA THR A 65 -4.30 -16.22 -22.10
C THR A 65 -4.56 -14.72 -22.31
N GLY A 66 -3.73 -13.84 -21.75
CA GLY A 66 -3.87 -12.39 -21.83
C GLY A 66 -4.93 -11.79 -20.90
N ARG A 67 -5.67 -12.61 -20.14
CA ARG A 67 -6.66 -12.12 -19.18
C ARG A 67 -5.96 -11.55 -17.95
N MET A 68 -6.44 -10.42 -17.43
CA MET A 68 -5.97 -9.90 -16.16
C MET A 68 -6.51 -10.74 -15.01
N GLN A 69 -5.61 -11.18 -14.12
CA GLN A 69 -5.96 -11.87 -12.88
C GLN A 69 -5.39 -11.09 -11.69
N SER A 70 -6.17 -11.01 -10.61
CA SER A 70 -5.77 -10.40 -9.35
C SER A 70 -5.46 -11.46 -8.32
N PHE A 71 -4.42 -11.22 -7.53
CA PHE A 71 -3.94 -12.09 -6.47
C PHE A 71 -3.77 -11.27 -5.19
N GLU A 72 -4.14 -11.87 -4.06
CA GLU A 72 -3.73 -11.39 -2.74
C GLU A 72 -2.48 -12.18 -2.33
N VAL A 73 -1.42 -11.45 -2.02
CA VAL A 73 -0.14 -12.02 -1.64
C VAL A 73 0.17 -11.58 -0.20
N PRO A 74 0.20 -12.50 0.77
CA PRO A 74 0.59 -12.18 2.14
C PRO A 74 2.03 -11.67 2.23
N ALA A 75 2.31 -10.80 3.21
CA ALA A 75 3.62 -10.20 3.43
C ALA A 75 4.76 -11.22 3.51
N GLU A 76 4.55 -12.37 4.16
CA GLU A 76 5.55 -13.43 4.28
C GLU A 76 6.01 -13.93 2.90
N ILE A 77 5.04 -14.25 2.03
CA ILE A 77 5.30 -14.70 0.67
C ILE A 77 5.94 -13.58 -0.15
N TYR A 78 5.37 -12.38 -0.08
CA TYR A 78 5.83 -11.24 -0.86
C TYR A 78 7.26 -10.83 -0.52
N THR A 79 7.60 -10.67 0.76
CA THR A 79 8.96 -10.29 1.19
C THR A 79 9.99 -11.39 0.91
N GLY A 80 9.58 -12.66 0.97
CA GLY A 80 10.38 -13.79 0.50
C GLY A 80 10.72 -13.67 -0.99
N LEU A 81 9.72 -13.41 -1.85
CA LEU A 81 9.91 -13.17 -3.28
C LEU A 81 10.77 -11.93 -3.55
N LEU A 82 10.58 -10.86 -2.78
CA LEU A 82 11.33 -9.62 -2.95
C LEU A 82 12.83 -9.87 -2.69
N ARG A 83 13.18 -10.56 -1.60
CA ARG A 83 14.58 -10.94 -1.31
C ARG A 83 15.23 -11.75 -2.45
N GLN A 84 14.49 -12.66 -3.07
CA GLN A 84 15.00 -13.48 -4.17
C GLN A 84 15.17 -12.68 -5.47
N THR A 85 14.24 -11.77 -5.75
CA THR A 85 14.18 -11.04 -7.02
C THR A 85 15.08 -9.81 -7.05
N LEU A 86 15.42 -9.21 -5.89
CA LEU A 86 16.32 -8.04 -5.80
C LEU A 86 17.68 -8.26 -6.48
N HIS A 87 18.27 -9.45 -6.36
CA HIS A 87 19.54 -9.77 -7.04
C HIS A 87 19.39 -9.73 -8.57
N GLN A 88 18.30 -10.29 -9.10
CA GLN A 88 18.02 -10.29 -10.53
C GLN A 88 17.69 -8.88 -11.04
N ALA A 89 16.93 -8.11 -10.25
CA ALA A 89 16.61 -6.73 -10.54
C ALA A 89 17.87 -5.88 -10.63
N ARG A 90 18.82 -6.05 -9.69
CA ARG A 90 20.12 -5.37 -9.72
C ARG A 90 20.91 -5.66 -10.99
N ALA A 91 20.98 -6.93 -11.40
CA ALA A 91 21.70 -7.34 -12.61
C ALA A 91 21.12 -6.73 -13.89
N ARG A 92 19.82 -6.40 -13.90
CA ARG A 92 19.11 -5.81 -15.04
C ARG A 92 18.94 -4.29 -14.94
N GLY A 93 19.29 -3.68 -13.81
CA GLY A 93 18.94 -2.29 -13.52
C GLY A 93 17.42 -2.07 -13.44
N ASP A 94 16.65 -3.06 -12.97
CA ASP A 94 15.19 -3.02 -12.88
C ASP A 94 14.73 -2.37 -11.58
N TYR A 95 14.60 -1.04 -11.60
CA TYR A 95 14.03 -0.26 -10.51
C TYR A 95 12.85 0.58 -10.99
N ASN A 96 12.10 1.14 -10.06
CA ASN A 96 10.95 1.97 -10.35
C ASN A 96 11.24 3.47 -10.18
N ARG A 97 10.53 4.29 -10.95
CA ARG A 97 10.40 5.74 -10.72
C ARG A 97 8.96 6.08 -10.42
N TYR A 98 8.74 7.02 -9.52
CA TYR A 98 7.42 7.44 -9.09
C TYR A 98 7.18 8.89 -9.46
N ARG A 99 5.96 9.22 -9.88
CA ARG A 99 5.51 10.59 -10.16
C ARG A 99 4.06 10.78 -9.78
N ASP A 100 3.64 12.04 -9.74
CA ASP A 100 2.28 12.45 -9.35
C ASP A 100 1.85 11.85 -8.01
N VAL A 101 2.81 11.75 -7.09
CA VAL A 101 2.63 11.11 -5.79
C VAL A 101 1.79 12.01 -4.90
N LYS A 102 0.72 11.44 -4.33
CA LYS A 102 -0.20 12.10 -3.41
C LYS A 102 -0.28 11.32 -2.12
N TYR A 103 -0.34 12.04 -1.01
CA TYR A 103 -0.50 11.51 0.34
C TYR A 103 -1.89 11.87 0.85
N VAL A 104 -2.74 10.86 1.03
CA VAL A 104 -4.15 11.04 1.39
C VAL A 104 -4.39 10.43 2.77
N PRO A 105 -4.64 11.24 3.81
CA PRO A 105 -5.08 10.74 5.11
C PRO A 105 -6.35 9.90 4.96
N VAL A 106 -6.38 8.74 5.63
CA VAL A 106 -7.53 7.84 5.76
C VAL A 106 -7.61 7.36 7.21
N ASP A 107 -8.73 6.80 7.65
CA ASP A 107 -8.96 6.48 9.07
C ASP A 107 -7.83 5.67 9.72
N ALA A 108 -7.26 4.70 8.98
CA ALA A 108 -6.20 3.83 9.49
C ALA A 108 -4.79 4.44 9.39
N GLY A 109 -4.55 5.47 8.58
CA GLY A 109 -3.20 5.94 8.26
C GLY A 109 -3.15 6.82 7.02
N VAL A 110 -2.11 6.68 6.20
CA VAL A 110 -1.95 7.52 5.00
C VAL A 110 -1.86 6.64 3.76
N ARG A 111 -2.73 6.90 2.79
CA ARG A 111 -2.72 6.27 1.48
C ARG A 111 -1.83 7.07 0.54
N ILE A 112 -0.78 6.45 0.05
CA ILE A 112 0.13 6.98 -0.96
C ILE A 112 -0.36 6.49 -2.32
N ARG A 113 -0.57 7.39 -3.27
CA ARG A 113 -1.01 7.05 -4.64
C ARG A 113 -0.14 7.78 -5.64
N GLY A 114 0.14 7.15 -6.77
CA GLY A 114 0.88 7.79 -7.85
C GLY A 114 0.98 6.91 -9.07
N ILE A 115 1.90 7.27 -9.96
CA ILE A 115 2.25 6.48 -11.13
C ILE A 115 3.65 5.90 -10.93
N ARG A 116 3.76 4.57 -11.06
CA ARG A 116 5.00 3.81 -11.03
C ARG A 116 5.42 3.49 -12.47
N HIS A 117 6.61 3.93 -12.82
CA HIS A 117 7.29 3.60 -14.07
C HIS A 117 8.34 2.53 -13.84
N SER A 118 8.20 1.35 -14.45
CA SER A 118 9.26 0.32 -14.44
C SER A 118 10.33 0.71 -15.44
N VAL A 119 11.55 0.99 -14.98
CA VAL A 119 12.64 1.46 -15.84
C VAL A 119 13.06 0.39 -16.83
N TRP A 120 13.16 -0.86 -16.39
CA TRP A 120 13.57 -1.96 -17.25
C TRP A 120 12.48 -2.35 -18.25
N ARG A 121 11.21 -2.36 -17.83
CA ARG A 121 10.09 -2.80 -18.69
C ARG A 121 9.46 -1.69 -19.51
N GLY A 122 9.78 -0.42 -19.23
CA GLY A 122 9.40 0.72 -20.05
C GLY A 122 7.91 1.10 -20.01
N TYR A 123 7.16 0.66 -18.99
CA TYR A 123 5.74 0.98 -18.86
C TYR A 123 5.41 1.73 -17.56
N ASP A 124 4.27 2.42 -17.60
CA ASP A 124 3.64 3.05 -16.45
C ASP A 124 2.50 2.21 -15.90
N SER A 125 2.32 2.27 -14.58
CA SER A 125 1.24 1.59 -13.87
C SER A 125 0.76 2.42 -12.69
N PRO A 126 -0.54 2.41 -12.36
CA PRO A 126 -1.01 3.01 -11.12
C PRO A 126 -0.40 2.27 -9.93
N PHE A 127 -0.03 3.03 -8.90
CA PHE A 127 0.54 2.53 -7.66
C PHE A 127 -0.26 3.07 -6.47
N SER A 128 -0.51 2.20 -5.49
CA SER A 128 -1.16 2.57 -4.23
C SER A 128 -0.50 1.80 -3.08
N MET A 129 -0.21 2.49 -1.99
CA MET A 129 0.36 1.92 -0.78
C MET A 129 -0.33 2.54 0.43
N LEU A 130 -0.78 1.72 1.39
CA LEU A 130 -1.28 2.20 2.68
C LEU A 130 -0.21 2.01 3.74
N VAL A 131 0.13 3.10 4.42
CA VAL A 131 1.04 3.07 5.57
C VAL A 131 0.33 3.47 6.84
N VAL A 132 0.68 2.79 7.93
CA VAL A 132 0.05 2.93 9.25
C VAL A 132 1.12 3.04 10.32
N ARG A 133 0.84 3.84 11.35
CA ARG A 133 1.66 3.91 12.56
C ARG A 133 1.30 2.74 13.48
N ARG A 134 2.26 1.88 13.79
CA ARG A 134 2.13 0.82 14.80
C ARG A 134 2.12 1.40 16.23
N PRO A 135 1.66 0.63 17.23
CA PRO A 135 1.68 1.05 18.63
C PRO A 135 3.09 1.41 19.15
N ASP A 136 4.13 0.74 18.63
CA ASP A 136 5.54 1.02 18.91
C ASP A 136 6.05 2.32 18.26
N GLY A 137 5.20 3.00 17.49
CA GLY A 137 5.48 4.26 16.82
C GLY A 137 6.14 4.15 15.46
N ARG A 138 6.49 2.93 15.02
CA ARG A 138 7.03 2.72 13.66
C ARG A 138 5.94 2.85 12.63
N TRP A 139 6.28 3.42 11.48
CA TRP A 139 5.43 3.42 10.30
C TRP A 139 5.75 2.21 9.44
N VAL A 140 4.72 1.51 8.98
CA VAL A 140 4.85 0.29 8.18
C VAL A 140 3.84 0.29 7.03
N VAL A 141 4.18 -0.42 5.95
CA VAL A 141 3.27 -0.75 4.86
C VAL A 141 2.34 -1.87 5.32
N VAL A 142 1.02 -1.65 5.19
CA VAL A 142 0.00 -2.68 5.51
C VAL A 142 -0.77 -3.13 4.26
N GLU A 143 -0.72 -2.35 3.19
CA GLU A 143 -1.35 -2.67 1.93
C GLU A 143 -0.50 -2.12 0.79
N GLU A 144 -0.36 -2.89 -0.28
CA GLU A 144 0.18 -2.38 -1.55
C GLU A 144 -0.62 -2.93 -2.72
N VAL A 145 -0.90 -2.09 -3.70
CA VAL A 145 -1.58 -2.46 -4.95
C VAL A 145 -0.62 -2.25 -6.10
N GLN A 146 -0.34 -3.33 -6.82
CA GLN A 146 0.54 -3.36 -7.97
C GLN A 146 -0.22 -3.85 -9.20
N LYS A 147 -0.07 -3.14 -10.31
CA LYS A 147 -0.59 -3.57 -11.61
C LYS A 147 0.55 -3.76 -12.60
N VAL A 148 0.61 -4.93 -13.22
CA VAL A 148 1.44 -5.19 -14.39
C VAL A 148 0.51 -5.05 -15.61
N PRO A 149 0.73 -4.08 -16.50
CA PRO A 149 -0.06 -3.96 -17.72
C PRO A 149 0.20 -5.14 -18.65
N GLN A 150 -0.77 -5.40 -19.51
CA GLN A 150 -0.58 -6.33 -20.63
C GLN A 150 0.52 -5.76 -21.56
N PRO A 151 1.48 -6.56 -22.01
CA PRO A 151 2.40 -6.13 -23.06
C PRO A 151 1.61 -5.71 -24.31
N PRO A 152 2.04 -4.68 -25.06
CA PRO A 152 1.48 -4.42 -26.37
C PRO A 152 1.67 -5.66 -27.28
N GLU A 153 0.67 -5.95 -28.10
CA GLU A 153 0.71 -7.00 -29.14
C GLU A 153 1.77 -6.71 -30.21
#